data_AF-A0A9W8I4L9-F1
#
_entry.id   AF-A0A9W8I4L9-F1
#
_cell.length_a   1.000
_cell.length_b   1.000
_cell.length_c   1.000
_cell.angle_alpha   90.00
_cell.angle_beta   90.00
_cell.angle_gamma   90.00
#
_symmetry.space_group_name_H-M   'P 1'
#
loop_
_entity.id
_entity.type
_entity.pdbx_description
1 polymer ?
#
loop_
_entity_poly.entity_id
_entity_poly.type
_entity_poly.pdbx_seq_one_letter_code
_entity_poly.pdbx_strand_id
1 'polypeptide(L)' 'MQNKQLPNVHLRKEWDLRVRTWFNQPGRKLRRRNARVAKAAKIAPRPLELLRPAVRCPTVKYNRKTRIGRGFT' A
#
# COMPACT_ATOMS: atom_id res chain seq x y z
N MET A 1 -37.69 24.55 12.25
CA MET A 1 -36.35 24.99 11.81
C MET A 1 -35.41 23.79 11.83
N GLN A 2 -34.66 23.52 10.77
CA GLN A 2 -33.76 22.37 10.71
C GLN A 2 -32.37 22.74 11.24
N ASN A 3 -31.92 22.05 12.30
CA ASN A 3 -30.57 22.17 12.85
C ASN A 3 -29.68 21.09 12.23
N LYS A 4 -28.98 21.44 11.13
CA LYS A 4 -28.04 20.53 10.46
C LYS A 4 -26.61 20.99 10.69
N GLN A 5 -25.70 20.02 10.82
CA GLN A 5 -24.26 20.28 10.89
C GLN A 5 -23.78 21.02 9.63
N LEU A 6 -22.87 21.98 9.82
CA LEU A 6 -22.24 22.70 8.71
C LEU A 6 -21.45 21.73 7.82
N PRO A 7 -21.68 21.74 6.49
CA PRO A 7 -20.95 20.86 5.58
C PRO A 7 -19.50 21.32 5.39
N ASN A 8 -18.57 20.37 5.37
CA ASN A 8 -17.16 20.59 5.06
C ASN A 8 -16.77 19.94 3.72
N VAL A 9 -17.47 20.30 2.65
CA VAL A 9 -17.30 19.71 1.32
C VAL A 9 -16.32 20.55 0.50
N HIS A 10 -15.19 19.94 0.11
CA HIS A 10 -14.08 20.62 -0.56
C HIS A 10 -14.15 20.48 -2.10
N LEU A 11 -15.26 20.91 -2.70
CA LEU A 11 -15.51 20.82 -4.15
C LEU A 11 -15.51 22.19 -4.85
N ARG A 12 -14.89 23.22 -4.24
CA ARG A 12 -14.85 24.60 -4.76
C ARG A 12 -13.93 24.80 -5.97
N LYS A 13 -13.09 23.81 -6.31
CA LYS A 13 -12.17 23.80 -7.45
C LYS A 13 -12.72 22.88 -8.55
N GLU A 14 -12.11 22.90 -9.73
CA GLU A 14 -12.28 21.88 -10.78
C GLU A 14 -11.80 20.51 -10.27
N TRP A 15 -12.68 19.82 -9.54
CA TRP A 15 -12.42 18.56 -8.85
C TRP A 15 -12.66 17.36 -9.78
N ASP A 16 -13.57 17.51 -10.72
CA ASP A 16 -13.99 16.57 -11.75
C ASP A 16 -12.83 16.14 -12.65
N LEU A 17 -11.95 17.08 -13.01
CA LEU A 17 -10.73 16.80 -13.78
C LEU A 17 -9.75 15.83 -13.09
N ARG A 18 -9.85 15.66 -11.77
CA ARG A 18 -8.90 14.89 -10.95
C ARG A 18 -9.54 13.65 -10.33
N VAL A 19 -10.66 13.18 -10.89
CA VAL A 19 -11.33 11.95 -10.45
C VAL A 19 -10.57 10.72 -10.95
N ARG A 20 -9.97 9.97 -10.01
CA ARG A 20 -9.32 8.69 -10.32
C ARG A 20 -10.30 7.53 -10.16
N THR A 21 -10.59 6.83 -11.26
CA THR A 21 -11.34 5.57 -11.24
C THR A 21 -10.41 4.36 -11.17
N TRP A 22 -10.95 3.22 -10.71
CA TRP A 22 -10.17 2.00 -10.45
C TRP A 22 -10.59 0.81 -11.32
N PHE A 23 -11.20 1.04 -12.49
CA PHE A 23 -11.65 -0.03 -13.41
C PHE A 23 -10.53 -0.98 -13.86
N ASN A 24 -9.30 -0.48 -13.92
CA ASN A 24 -8.12 -1.26 -14.26
C ASN A 24 -7.57 -2.09 -13.07
N GLN A 25 -8.21 -2.08 -11.90
CA GLN A 25 -7.79 -2.84 -10.71
C GLN A 25 -7.65 -4.36 -11.00
N PRO A 26 -8.62 -5.07 -11.62
CA PRO A 26 -8.46 -6.48 -11.99
C PRO A 26 -7.29 -6.71 -12.95
N GLY A 27 -7.15 -5.87 -13.98
CA GLY A 27 -6.02 -5.95 -14.93
C GLY A 27 -4.66 -5.71 -14.24
N ARG A 28 -4.57 -4.74 -13.33
CA ARG A 28 -3.37 -4.48 -12.52
C ARG A 28 -3.04 -5.64 -11.58
N LYS A 29 -4.05 -6.34 -11.03
CA LYS A 29 -3.85 -7.54 -10.20
C LYS A 29 -3.24 -8.67 -11.04
N LEU A 30 -3.79 -8.97 -12.21
CA LEU A 30 -3.25 -9.98 -13.13
C LEU A 30 -1.82 -9.64 -13.56
N ARG A 31 -1.57 -8.40 -13.96
CA ARG A 31 -0.22 -7.92 -14.32
C ARG A 31 0.80 -8.12 -13.20
N ARG A 32 0.45 -7.77 -11.94
CA ARG A 32 1.33 -8.01 -10.78
C ARG A 32 1.55 -9.50 -10.50
N ARG A 33 0.61 -10.38 -10.84
CA ARG A 33 0.78 -11.83 -10.71
C ARG A 33 1.78 -12.33 -11.76
N ASN A 34 1.57 -12.00 -13.03
CA ASN A 34 2.44 -12.45 -14.12
C ASN A 34 3.88 -11.95 -13.93
N ALA A 35 4.06 -10.69 -13.51
CA ALA A 35 5.38 -10.15 -13.19
C ALA A 35 6.08 -10.91 -12.05
N ARG A 36 5.34 -11.34 -11.02
CA ARG A 36 5.89 -12.17 -9.93
C ARG A 36 6.29 -13.56 -10.42
N VAL A 37 5.48 -14.19 -11.26
CA VAL A 37 5.78 -15.52 -11.86
C VAL A 37 7.01 -15.45 -12.75
N ALA A 38 7.10 -14.46 -13.64
CA ALA A 38 8.27 -14.27 -14.50
C ALA A 38 9.55 -14.02 -13.69
N LYS A 39 9.47 -13.22 -12.62
CA LYS A 39 10.60 -12.99 -11.71
C LYS A 39 11.03 -14.29 -11.01
N ALA A 40 10.08 -15.12 -10.57
CA ALA A 40 10.35 -16.40 -9.91
C ALA A 40 11.09 -17.36 -10.86
N ALA A 41 10.59 -17.53 -12.08
CA ALA A 41 11.20 -18.38 -13.09
C ALA A 41 12.63 -17.95 -13.42
N LYS A 42 12.90 -16.64 -13.48
CA LYS A 42 14.24 -16.10 -13.76
C LYS A 42 15.25 -16.31 -12.61
N ILE A 43 14.80 -16.31 -11.36
CA ILE A 43 15.67 -16.34 -10.17
C ILE A 43 15.87 -17.76 -9.62
N ALA A 44 15.02 -18.72 -10.02
CA ALA A 44 15.09 -20.12 -9.60
C ALA A 44 16.53 -20.67 -9.71
N PRO A 45 17.04 -21.39 -8.68
CA PRO A 45 16.32 -21.95 -7.53
C PRO A 45 16.20 -21.01 -6.30
N ARG A 46 16.70 -19.78 -6.38
CA ARG A 46 16.75 -18.88 -5.22
C ARG A 46 15.36 -18.37 -4.82
N PRO A 47 15.12 -18.11 -3.53
CA PRO A 47 13.88 -17.49 -3.07
C PRO A 47 13.76 -16.02 -3.56
N LEU A 48 12.51 -15.54 -3.67
CA LEU A 48 12.20 -14.20 -4.18
C LEU A 48 12.41 -13.07 -3.17
N GLU A 49 12.17 -13.34 -1.90
CA GLU A 49 12.23 -12.35 -0.82
C GLU A 49 13.53 -12.48 -0.04
N LEU A 50 14.02 -11.35 0.44
CA LEU A 50 15.21 -11.30 1.30
C LEU A 50 14.81 -11.61 2.74
N LEU A 51 15.69 -12.26 3.49
CA LEU A 51 15.56 -12.35 4.94
C LEU A 51 15.56 -10.94 5.54
N ARG A 52 14.63 -10.67 6.45
CA ARG A 52 14.48 -9.37 7.11
C ARG A 52 14.52 -9.56 8.63
N PRO A 53 15.18 -8.68 9.40
CA PRO A 53 15.22 -8.78 10.86
C PRO A 53 13.91 -8.33 11.50
N ALA A 54 13.66 -8.78 12.73
CA ALA A 54 12.59 -8.27 13.57
C ALA A 54 13.06 -7.02 14.34
N VAL A 55 12.32 -5.91 14.26
CA VAL A 55 12.68 -4.61 14.88
C VAL A 55 11.49 -4.04 15.66
N ARG A 56 11.74 -3.27 16.72
CA ARG A 56 10.68 -2.55 17.46
C ARG A 56 10.16 -1.35 16.68
N CYS A 57 8.87 -1.04 16.82
CA CYS A 57 8.30 0.18 16.23
C CYS A 57 8.73 1.44 17.02
N PRO A 58 8.84 2.61 16.39
CA PRO A 58 9.52 3.77 17.00
C PRO A 58 8.67 4.56 18.01
N THR A 59 7.36 4.64 17.85
CA THR A 59 6.51 5.56 18.64
C THR A 59 5.97 4.90 19.91
N VAL A 60 5.67 5.68 20.95
CA VAL A 60 5.08 5.21 22.22
C VAL A 60 3.85 4.34 21.99
N LYS A 61 3.00 4.70 21.01
CA LYS A 61 1.81 3.93 20.64
C LYS A 61 2.13 2.50 20.16
N TYR A 62 3.25 2.31 19.48
CA TYR A 62 3.58 1.05 18.79
C TYR A 62 4.82 0.35 19.32
N ASN A 63 5.56 0.95 20.26
CA ASN A 63 6.81 0.42 20.80
C ASN A 63 6.67 -0.95 21.47
N ARG A 64 5.44 -1.37 21.80
CA ARG A 64 5.07 -2.71 22.28
C ARG A 64 5.02 -3.77 21.18
N LYS A 65 4.88 -3.35 19.92
CA LYS A 65 4.79 -4.20 18.73
C LYS A 65 6.15 -4.35 18.05
N THR A 66 6.32 -5.50 17.40
CA THR A 66 7.46 -5.81 16.54
C THR A 66 7.04 -5.68 15.07
N ARG A 67 7.96 -5.26 14.20
CA ARG A 67 7.76 -5.12 12.76
C ARG A 67 8.93 -5.73 11.98
N ILE A 68 8.69 -6.01 10.71
CA ILE A 68 9.75 -6.40 9.78
C ILE A 68 10.65 -5.20 9.50
N GLY A 69 11.94 -5.34 9.79
CA GLY A 69 12.99 -4.35 9.58
C GLY A 69 13.44 -4.24 8.13
N ARG A 70 14.25 -3.22 7.82
CA ARG A 70 14.75 -2.98 6.46
C ARG A 70 15.91 -3.90 6.08
N GLY A 71 16.88 -4.11 6.96
CA GLY A 71 18.07 -4.92 6.69
C GLY A 71 18.79 -5.22 7.99
N PHE A 72 19.68 -6.21 7.96
CA PHE A 72 20.49 -6.59 9.11
C PHE A 72 21.55 -5.53 9.42
N THR A 73 21.83 -5.40 10.71
CA THR A 73 22.93 -4.66 11.33
C THR A 73 23.54 -5.59 12.35
#